data_AF-A0A6N9UET5-F1
#
_entry.id   AF-A0A6N9UET5-F1
#
_cell.length_a   1.000
_cell.length_b   1.000
_cell.length_c   1.000
_cell.angle_alpha   90.00
_cell.angle_beta   90.00
_cell.angle_gamma   90.00
#
_symmetry.space_group_name_H-M   'P 1'
#
loop_
_entity.id
_entity.type
_entity.pdbx_description
1 polymer ?
#
loop_
_entity_poly.entity_id
_entity_poly.type
_entity_poly.pdbx_seq_one_letter_code
_entity_poly.pdbx_strand_id
1 'polypeptide(L)'
;MANVSPVGPFCWYVDGSVRMSYGEDPYCRGGSHPDELLDVMRRVGFGPMEDPDADEGEVKSLTPAKFALAQHVTGVRLTRRLLETAEFTCGLVTKPVPSWLRA
;
A
#
# COMPACT_ATOMS: atom_id res chain seq x y z
N MET A 1 -22.44 2.57 8.17
CA MET A 1 -21.04 2.69 8.62
C MET A 1 -20.38 1.35 8.32
N ALA A 2 -19.60 1.23 7.24
CA ALA A 2 -18.87 -0.01 6.97
C ALA A 2 -17.58 0.02 7.80
N ASN A 3 -17.53 -0.83 8.83
CA ASN A 3 -16.33 -1.06 9.63
C ASN A 3 -15.32 -1.84 8.77
N VAL A 4 -14.57 -1.14 7.93
CA VAL A 4 -13.43 -1.74 7.20
C VAL A 4 -12.34 -1.96 8.22
N SER A 5 -12.29 -3.16 8.78
CA SER A 5 -11.03 -3.69 9.34
C SER A 5 -9.99 -3.68 8.21
N PRO A 6 -8.71 -3.34 8.45
CA PRO A 6 -7.69 -3.42 7.42
C PRO A 6 -7.33 -4.90 7.20
N VAL A 7 -8.20 -5.67 6.54
CA VAL A 7 -8.12 -7.15 6.48
C VAL A 7 -6.99 -7.67 5.58
N GLY A 8 -6.12 -6.82 5.02
CA GLY A 8 -5.03 -7.33 4.19
C GLY A 8 -3.89 -6.36 3.85
N PRO A 9 -2.76 -6.93 3.40
CA PRO A 9 -1.59 -6.17 2.98
C PRO A 9 -1.88 -5.35 1.71
N PHE A 10 -1.15 -4.26 1.53
CA PHE A 10 -1.09 -3.60 0.23
C PHE A 10 -0.42 -4.55 -0.78
N CYS A 11 -1.01 -4.72 -1.96
CA CYS A 11 -0.46 -5.55 -3.03
C CYS A 11 -0.57 -4.83 -4.37
N TRP A 12 0.55 -4.70 -5.07
CA TRP A 12 0.61 -4.24 -6.45
C TRP A 12 0.92 -5.42 -7.37
N TYR A 13 -0.05 -5.73 -8.24
CA TYR A 13 0.08 -6.78 -9.24
C TYR A 13 0.40 -6.19 -10.61
N VAL A 14 1.28 -6.88 -11.34
CA VAL A 14 1.56 -6.64 -12.76
C VAL A 14 1.50 -7.99 -13.45
N ASP A 15 0.64 -8.11 -14.47
CA ASP A 15 0.43 -9.34 -15.24
C ASP A 15 0.17 -10.58 -14.37
N GLY A 16 -0.70 -10.42 -13.36
CA GLY A 16 -1.08 -11.48 -12.43
C GLY A 16 -0.03 -11.84 -11.37
N SER A 17 1.17 -11.23 -11.43
CA SER A 17 2.27 -11.47 -10.50
C SER A 17 2.42 -10.32 -9.51
N VAL A 18 2.74 -10.65 -8.26
CA VAL A 18 2.94 -9.63 -7.21
C VAL A 18 4.29 -8.97 -7.42
N ARG A 19 4.24 -7.69 -7.79
CA ARG A 19 5.42 -6.87 -8.04
C ARG A 19 5.96 -6.31 -6.73
N MET A 20 5.08 -5.73 -5.91
CA MET A 20 5.42 -5.26 -4.57
C MET A 20 4.23 -5.44 -3.61
N SER A 21 4.50 -5.75 -2.35
CA SER A 21 3.48 -5.80 -1.30
C SER A 21 4.06 -5.53 0.09
N TYR A 22 3.25 -5.02 1.03
CA TYR A 22 3.63 -4.81 2.44
C TYR A 22 2.44 -4.93 3.40
N GLY A 23 2.74 -5.22 4.66
CA GLY A 23 1.76 -5.43 5.74
C GLY A 23 1.42 -4.16 6.54
N GLU A 24 1.33 -4.30 7.86
CA GLU A 24 1.15 -3.17 8.77
C GLU A 24 2.36 -2.24 8.74
N ASP A 25 3.56 -2.84 8.75
CA ASP A 25 4.82 -2.17 8.50
C ASP A 25 5.12 -2.08 6.99
N PRO A 26 5.11 -0.86 6.40
CA PRO A 26 5.47 -0.65 5.00
C PRO A 26 6.96 -0.90 4.69
N TYR A 27 7.80 -1.06 5.72
CA TYR A 27 9.21 -1.40 5.57
C TYR A 27 9.44 -2.89 5.36
N CYS A 28 8.55 -3.73 5.90
CA CYS A 28 8.46 -5.15 5.60
C CYS A 28 7.77 -5.38 4.24
N ARG A 29 8.56 -5.37 3.16
CA ARG A 29 8.10 -5.55 1.76
C ARG A 29 8.41 -6.94 1.20
N GLY A 30 7.63 -7.37 0.23
CA GLY A 30 7.87 -8.57 -0.58
C GLY A 30 7.38 -8.40 -2.02
N GLY A 31 7.40 -9.50 -2.77
CA GLY A 31 7.13 -9.51 -4.20
C GLY A 31 8.40 -9.66 -5.03
N SER A 32 8.26 -9.60 -6.36
CA SER A 32 9.40 -9.75 -7.28
C SER A 32 10.33 -8.53 -7.31
N HIS A 33 9.80 -7.34 -7.01
CA HIS A 33 10.51 -6.06 -7.04
C HIS A 33 10.15 -5.23 -5.79
N PRO A 34 10.49 -5.72 -4.58
CA PRO A 34 10.00 -5.15 -3.32
C PRO A 34 10.44 -3.70 -3.08
N ASP A 35 11.55 -3.27 -3.68
CA ASP A 35 12.15 -1.95 -3.42
C ASP A 35 11.89 -0.93 -4.53
N GLU A 36 11.20 -1.31 -5.61
CA GLU A 36 11.00 -0.47 -6.80
C GLU A 36 10.25 0.84 -6.50
N LEU A 37 9.39 0.85 -5.48
CA LEU A 37 8.55 2.00 -5.13
C LEU A 37 9.09 2.81 -3.95
N LEU A 38 10.29 2.53 -3.44
CA LEU A 38 10.84 3.19 -2.26
C LEU A 38 10.89 4.71 -2.39
N ASP A 39 11.37 5.21 -3.53
CA ASP A 39 11.47 6.66 -3.77
C ASP A 39 10.11 7.33 -3.86
N VAL A 40 9.10 6.61 -4.36
CA VAL A 40 7.72 7.07 -4.40
C VAL A 40 7.13 7.10 -3.00
N MET A 41 7.31 6.03 -2.22
CA MET A 41 6.84 5.92 -0.83
C MET A 41 7.38 7.06 0.02
N ARG A 42 8.69 7.36 -0.07
CA ARG A 42 9.29 8.52 0.61
C ARG A 42 8.62 9.83 0.20
N ARG A 43 8.43 10.04 -1.11
CA ARG A 43 7.83 11.27 -1.67
C ARG A 43 6.38 11.47 -1.25
N VAL A 44 5.60 10.40 -1.11
CA VAL A 44 4.18 10.47 -0.74
C VAL A 44 3.94 10.47 0.77
N GLY A 45 5.00 10.48 1.57
CA GLY A 45 4.88 10.70 3.01
C GLY A 45 4.83 9.44 3.86
N PHE A 46 5.47 8.34 3.45
CA PHE A 46 5.75 7.21 4.35
C PHE A 46 6.78 7.56 5.45
N GLY A 47 7.28 8.81 5.48
CA GLY A 47 8.20 9.33 6.49
C GLY A 47 9.67 8.98 6.19
N PRO A 48 10.63 9.52 6.96
CA PRO A 48 11.94 8.91 7.06
C PRO A 48 11.77 7.46 7.55
N MET A 49 12.59 6.54 7.03
CA MET A 49 12.72 5.20 7.60
C MET A 49 13.29 5.37 9.00
N GLU A 50 12.40 5.49 10.00
CA GLU A 50 12.65 5.74 11.42
C GLU A 50 13.41 7.05 11.75
N ASP A 51 12.70 8.01 12.36
CA ASP A 51 13.30 8.76 13.47
C ASP A 51 12.78 8.08 14.76
N PRO A 52 13.62 7.32 15.49
CA PRO A 52 13.23 6.62 16.70
C PRO A 52 12.82 7.56 17.85
N ASP A 53 13.06 8.87 17.72
CA ASP A 53 12.73 9.89 18.71
C ASP A 53 11.45 10.68 18.37
N ALA A 54 10.70 10.28 17.33
CA ALA A 54 9.43 10.92 16.99
C ALA A 54 8.36 10.61 18.05
N ASP A 55 7.87 11.66 18.73
CA ASP A 55 6.82 11.60 19.77
C ASP A 55 5.67 10.64 19.35
N GLU A 56 5.48 9.56 20.13
CA GLU A 56 4.42 8.55 19.93
C GLU A 56 3.00 9.14 19.89
N GLY A 57 2.84 10.40 20.31
CA GLY A 57 1.57 11.13 20.32
C GLY A 57 1.08 11.62 18.96
N GLU A 58 1.92 11.67 17.92
CA GLU A 58 1.53 12.12 16.57
C GLU A 58 1.79 11.05 15.50
N VAL A 59 1.28 9.82 15.70
CA VAL A 59 1.23 8.80 14.65
C VAL A 59 0.35 9.32 13.50
N LYS A 60 0.96 10.03 12.54
CA LYS A 60 0.27 10.49 11.33
C LYS A 60 -0.23 9.26 10.59
N SER A 61 -1.55 9.19 10.40
CA SER A 61 -2.15 8.11 9.64
C SER A 61 -1.48 8.02 8.26
N LEU A 62 -0.92 6.84 7.93
CA LEU A 62 -0.35 6.58 6.60
C LEU A 62 -1.42 6.48 5.49
N THR A 63 -2.70 6.65 5.82
CA THR A 63 -3.81 6.54 4.87
C THR A 63 -3.66 7.43 3.64
N PRO A 64 -3.35 8.74 3.76
CA PRO A 64 -3.15 9.60 2.59
C PRO A 64 -1.97 9.13 1.73
N ALA A 65 -0.87 8.68 2.36
CA ALA A 65 0.31 8.17 1.67
C ALA A 65 0.00 6.87 0.91
N LYS A 66 -0.78 5.96 1.51
CA LYS A 66 -1.27 4.71 0.87
C LYS A 66 -2.13 5.02 -0.37
N PHE A 67 -3.04 5.99 -0.27
CA PHE A 67 -3.84 6.42 -1.44
C PHE A 67 -2.96 7.05 -2.53
N ALA A 68 -2.02 7.92 -2.16
CA ALA A 68 -1.11 8.55 -3.12
C ALA A 68 -0.20 7.53 -3.82
N LEU A 69 0.27 6.50 -3.10
CA LEU A 69 1.00 5.38 -3.69
C LEU A 69 0.12 4.59 -4.68
N ALA A 70 -1.12 4.28 -4.29
CA ALA A 70 -2.07 3.61 -5.17
C ALA A 70 -2.37 4.42 -6.44
N GLN A 71 -2.52 5.74 -6.32
CA GLN A 71 -2.67 6.65 -7.46
C GLN A 71 -1.43 6.62 -8.37
N HIS A 72 -0.23 6.58 -7.79
CA HIS A 72 1.01 6.53 -8.56
C HIS A 72 1.11 5.26 -9.41
N VAL A 73 0.88 4.08 -8.81
CA VAL A 73 1.03 2.80 -9.52
C VAL A 73 -0.09 2.51 -10.51
N THR A 74 -1.27 3.12 -10.33
CA THR A 74 -2.40 2.96 -11.25
C THR A 74 -2.49 4.06 -12.29
N GLY A 75 -1.86 5.22 -12.06
CA GLY A 75 -2.11 6.45 -12.83
C GLY A 75 -3.51 7.05 -12.65
N VAL A 76 -4.34 6.48 -11.76
CA VAL A 76 -5.73 6.87 -11.57
C VAL A 76 -5.87 7.73 -10.31
N ARG A 77 -6.47 8.91 -10.45
CA ARG A 77 -6.76 9.78 -9.30
C ARG A 77 -7.92 9.22 -8.46
N LEU A 78 -7.57 8.49 -7.41
CA LEU A 78 -8.50 7.95 -6.42
C LEU A 78 -9.19 9.09 -5.66
N THR A 79 -10.47 9.30 -5.96
CA THR A 79 -11.35 10.23 -5.24
C THR A 79 -12.53 9.45 -4.68
N ARG A 80 -13.19 10.01 -3.66
CA ARG A 80 -14.40 9.43 -3.10
C ARG A 80 -15.46 9.16 -4.20
N ARG A 81 -15.74 10.16 -5.03
CA ARG A 81 -16.70 10.04 -6.13
C ARG A 81 -16.31 8.91 -7.10
N LEU A 82 -15.02 8.80 -7.45
CA LEU A 82 -14.57 7.71 -8.32
C LEU A 82 -14.87 6.34 -7.67
N LEU A 83 -14.53 6.16 -6.40
CA LEU A 83 -14.75 4.90 -5.71
C LEU A 83 -16.24 4.56 -5.56
N GLU A 84 -17.10 5.57 -5.46
CA GLU A 84 -18.56 5.40 -5.32
C GLU A 84 -19.28 5.15 -6.64
N THR A 85 -18.75 5.62 -7.78
CA THR A 85 -19.49 5.61 -9.06
C THR A 85 -18.79 4.88 -10.19
N ALA A 86 -17.53 4.46 -10.04
CA ALA A 86 -16.81 3.75 -11.10
C ALA A 86 -17.34 2.33 -11.29
N GLU A 87 -17.39 1.88 -12.53
CA GLU A 87 -17.49 0.46 -12.85
C GLU A 87 -16.10 -0.16 -12.74
N PHE A 88 -16.00 -1.28 -12.01
CA PHE A 88 -14.75 -1.99 -11.81
C PHE A 88 -14.77 -3.28 -12.65
N THR A 89 -13.72 -3.48 -13.45
CA THR A 89 -13.45 -4.78 -14.05
C THR A 89 -12.65 -5.61 -13.06
N CYS A 90 -13.21 -6.75 -12.64
CA CYS A 90 -12.54 -7.65 -11.71
C CYS A 90 -11.61 -8.60 -12.47
N GLY A 91 -10.43 -8.85 -11.89
CA GLY A 91 -9.53 -9.93 -12.29
C GLY A 91 -9.35 -10.93 -11.14
N LEU A 92 -9.03 -12.19 -11.48
CA LEU A 92 -8.68 -13.21 -10.49
C LEU A 92 -7.16 -13.37 -10.47
N VAL A 93 -6.58 -13.29 -9.28
CA VAL A 93 -5.16 -13.51 -9.02
C VAL A 93 -4.99 -14.43 -7.83
N THR A 94 -3.93 -15.24 -7.84
CA THR A 94 -3.56 -16.03 -6.66
C THR A 94 -3.07 -15.09 -5.57
N LYS A 95 -3.67 -15.18 -4.38
CA LYS A 95 -3.24 -14.38 -3.24
C LYS A 95 -1.77 -14.72 -2.91
N PRO A 96 -0.87 -13.72 -2.80
CA PRO A 96 0.49 -13.97 -2.37
C PRO A 96 0.50 -14.56 -0.98
N VAL A 97 1.38 -15.55 -0.78
CA VAL A 97 1.86 -15.86 0.56
C VAL A 97 2.83 -14.74 0.93
N PRO A 98 2.55 -13.96 1.99
CA PRO A 98 3.43 -12.85 2.38
C PRO A 98 4.82 -13.39 2.72
N SER A 99 5.84 -12.97 1.96
CA SER A 99 7.24 -13.39 2.21
C SER A 99 7.89 -12.66 3.39
N TRP A 100 7.22 -11.61 3.91
CA TRP A 100 7.68 -10.78 5.03
C TRP A 100 7.04 -11.16 6.38
N LEU A 101 6.12 -12.12 6.41
CA LEU A 101 5.71 -12.81 7.64
C LEU A 101 6.79 -13.85 7.96
N ARG A 102 7.93 -13.42 8.50
CA ARG A 102 8.83 -14.34 9.21
C ARG A 102 8.24 -14.61 10.61
N ALA A 103 8.34 -15.87 11.02
CA ALA A 103 7.90 -16.39 12.32
C ALA A 103 8.50 -15.64 13.51
#